data_AF-A0A538EGT1-F1
#
_entry.id   AF-A0A538EGT1-F1
#
_cell.length_a   1.000
_cell.length_b   1.000
_cell.length_c   1.000
_cell.angle_alpha   90.00
_cell.angle_beta   90.00
_cell.angle_gamma   90.00
#
_symmetry.space_group_name_H-M   'P 1'
#
loop_
_entity.id
_entity.type
_entity.pdbx_description
1 polymer ?
#
loop_
_entity_poly.entity_id
_entity_poly.type
_entity_poly.pdbx_seq_one_letter_code
_entity_poly.pdbx_strand_id
1 'polypeptide(L)'
;MSSQRLLIRNGFVVSMDPDVGDVPYGDVLVEDGKIAEIGRGLEASEAEQVDATGMIVMPGFVDTHRHTWQTPVRGVLPCCTLDHYFAVMLGSVGGHYRPEDVHIGNQAGALEALNGGVTTLLDWSHINNTPDHSDAAIQGLKDSGIRAIYAHGVPTGGEWWAFSELEHPEDIRRIRDTYFSSDDGLITLALAARAPGNSNFEVAKHDWELARDLGIRISVHVGMRLTGIHVNHVKNLHDLGLMGPDTTYIHCTDSTDEELDLIKESGGTASVAPYVEMLMGHGRPPTGKLLQRGVPVSLSVDVVSSVPGEMFTQMRTALVHERIGAFTETPDDAFAPTLSHRDVLQFATIDGARACAIDDKVGSLAPGKQADIVLLNVNAINTAPMVDPVGTIVVFSDTSNVDSVFVAGRAVKRNGELVGADLGDIFRKLDESRDHILSRGELLPDWASEPVATA
;
A
#
# COMPACT_ATOMS: atom_id res chain seq x y z
N MET A 1 -14.65 -30.86 10.97
CA MET A 1 -13.32 -30.43 10.48
C MET A 1 -12.64 -29.80 11.67
N SER A 2 -11.39 -30.14 11.95
CA SER A 2 -10.65 -29.50 13.05
C SER A 2 -10.58 -28.01 12.77
N SER A 3 -10.94 -27.15 13.73
CA SER A 3 -10.67 -25.71 13.65
C SER A 3 -9.18 -25.50 13.46
N GLN A 4 -8.78 -24.57 12.58
CA GLN A 4 -7.37 -24.18 12.46
C GLN A 4 -7.07 -23.25 13.63
N ARG A 5 -6.31 -23.76 14.59
CA ARG A 5 -5.87 -23.02 15.78
C ARG A 5 -4.38 -22.75 15.70
N LEU A 6 -3.99 -21.52 15.99
CA LEU A 6 -2.61 -21.05 16.05
C LEU A 6 -2.41 -20.30 17.36
N LEU A 7 -1.36 -20.62 18.09
CA LEU A 7 -0.97 -19.94 19.32
C LEU A 7 0.45 -19.38 19.16
N ILE A 8 0.54 -18.05 19.03
CA ILE A 8 1.81 -17.32 19.04
C ILE A 8 2.13 -16.98 20.49
N ARG A 9 3.33 -17.29 20.98
CA ARG A 9 3.68 -17.19 22.41
C ARG A 9 4.90 -16.33 22.70
N ASN A 10 4.94 -15.75 23.89
CA ASN A 10 6.12 -15.08 24.47
C ASN A 10 6.67 -13.86 23.70
N GLY A 11 5.89 -13.28 22.79
CA GLY A 11 6.29 -12.09 22.03
C GLY A 11 6.07 -10.79 22.80
N PHE A 12 6.64 -9.68 22.33
CA PHE A 12 6.16 -8.36 22.75
C PHE A 12 5.01 -7.94 21.84
N VAL A 13 3.77 -8.01 22.33
CA VAL A 13 2.60 -7.67 21.51
C VAL A 13 2.42 -6.16 21.49
N VAL A 14 2.53 -5.56 20.30
CA VAL A 14 2.15 -4.16 20.03
C VAL A 14 0.81 -4.21 19.32
N SER A 15 -0.29 -4.10 20.05
CA SER A 15 -1.63 -4.39 19.51
C SER A 15 -2.14 -3.33 18.54
N MET A 16 -1.73 -2.06 18.72
CA MET A 16 -2.35 -0.90 18.08
C MET A 16 -3.85 -0.73 18.38
N ASP A 17 -4.35 -1.45 19.39
CA ASP A 17 -5.71 -1.34 19.89
C ASP A 17 -5.68 -0.69 21.30
N PRO A 18 -6.41 0.41 21.54
CA PRO A 18 -6.34 1.12 22.80
C PRO A 18 -6.92 0.32 23.98
N ASP A 19 -7.85 -0.61 23.74
CA ASP A 19 -8.49 -1.40 24.80
C ASP A 19 -7.63 -2.62 25.17
N VAL A 20 -6.88 -3.17 24.21
CA VAL A 20 -5.92 -4.26 24.46
C VAL A 20 -4.60 -3.72 25.05
N GLY A 21 -4.09 -2.61 24.51
CA GLY A 21 -2.78 -2.07 24.88
C GLY A 21 -1.61 -2.95 24.44
N ASP A 22 -0.39 -2.60 24.86
CA ASP A 22 0.80 -3.40 24.59
C ASP A 22 0.99 -4.48 25.65
N VAL A 23 1.32 -5.71 25.25
CA VAL A 23 1.46 -6.87 26.15
C VAL A 23 2.88 -7.45 26.06
N PRO A 24 3.77 -7.10 27.01
CA PRO A 24 5.09 -7.72 27.10
C PRO A 24 4.98 -9.22 27.41
N TYR A 25 5.77 -10.07 26.74
CA TYR A 25 5.71 -11.54 26.87
C TYR A 25 4.28 -12.08 26.69
N GLY A 26 3.57 -11.50 25.73
CA GLY A 26 2.20 -11.81 25.40
C GLY A 26 2.07 -12.98 24.42
N ASP A 27 0.89 -13.57 24.47
CA ASP A 27 0.44 -14.64 23.60
C ASP A 27 -0.77 -14.14 22.79
N VAL A 28 -0.90 -14.63 21.55
CA VAL A 28 -2.03 -14.37 20.65
C VAL A 28 -2.59 -15.71 20.19
N LEU A 29 -3.84 -16.00 20.57
CA LEU A 29 -4.59 -17.15 20.11
C LEU A 29 -5.42 -16.77 18.88
N VAL A 30 -5.26 -17.53 17.82
CA VAL A 30 -6.00 -17.41 16.56
C VAL A 30 -6.83 -18.66 16.35
N GLU A 31 -8.11 -18.47 16.02
CA GLU A 31 -9.07 -19.53 15.71
C GLU A 31 -9.80 -19.18 14.41
N ASP A 32 -9.76 -20.10 13.44
CA ASP A 32 -10.44 -19.96 12.14
C ASP A 32 -10.16 -18.60 11.45
N GLY A 33 -8.89 -18.20 11.49
CA GLY A 33 -8.39 -16.99 10.86
C GLY A 33 -8.66 -15.68 11.59
N LYS A 34 -9.25 -15.73 12.80
CA LYS A 34 -9.52 -14.57 13.65
C LYS A 34 -8.77 -14.65 14.96
N ILE A 35 -8.40 -13.49 15.49
CA ILE A 35 -7.85 -13.37 16.84
C ILE A 35 -8.96 -13.68 17.82
N ALA A 36 -8.77 -14.73 18.62
CA ALA A 36 -9.73 -15.15 19.65
C ALA A 36 -9.41 -14.50 21.00
N GLU A 37 -8.13 -14.46 21.38
CA GLU A 37 -7.69 -13.96 22.67
C GLU A 37 -6.25 -13.42 22.58
N ILE A 38 -5.96 -12.37 23.37
CA ILE A 38 -4.62 -11.82 23.58
C ILE A 38 -4.39 -11.74 25.08
N GLY A 39 -3.26 -12.24 25.55
CA GLY A 39 -3.01 -12.33 26.99
C GLY A 39 -1.62 -12.85 27.32
N ARG A 40 -1.48 -13.51 28.46
CA ARG A 40 -0.23 -14.17 28.88
C ARG A 40 -0.55 -15.55 29.42
N GLY A 41 0.31 -16.53 29.12
CA GLY A 41 0.11 -17.90 29.57
C GLY A 41 -1.17 -18.52 28.99
N LEU A 42 -1.51 -18.13 27.76
CA LEU A 42 -2.64 -18.73 27.07
C LEU A 42 -2.32 -20.20 26.75
N GLU A 43 -3.32 -21.05 26.91
CA GLU A 43 -3.20 -22.49 26.65
C GLU A 43 -4.29 -22.88 25.65
N ALA A 44 -3.88 -23.54 24.57
CA ALA A 44 -4.78 -24.00 23.52
C ALA A 44 -4.44 -25.43 23.11
N SER A 45 -5.37 -26.36 23.33
CA SER A 45 -5.25 -27.74 22.86
C SER A 45 -5.30 -27.80 21.32
N GLU A 46 -4.45 -28.64 20.72
CA GLU A 46 -4.46 -28.90 19.27
C GLU A 46 -4.19 -27.65 18.41
N ALA A 47 -3.52 -26.64 18.96
CA ALA A 47 -3.06 -25.47 18.21
C ALA A 47 -1.61 -25.63 17.71
N GLU A 48 -1.35 -25.15 16.49
CA GLU A 48 0.02 -24.91 16.03
C GLU A 48 0.67 -23.89 16.97
N GLN A 49 1.87 -24.19 17.47
CA GLN A 49 2.59 -23.27 18.37
C GLN A 49 3.71 -22.56 17.64
N VAL A 50 3.78 -21.24 17.83
CA VAL A 50 4.85 -20.38 17.33
C VAL A 50 5.48 -19.68 18.51
N ASP A 51 6.77 -19.92 18.74
CA ASP A 51 7.52 -19.21 19.78
C ASP A 51 8.02 -17.88 19.21
N ALA A 52 7.50 -16.78 19.75
CA ALA A 52 7.88 -15.41 19.42
C ALA A 52 8.82 -14.81 20.48
N THR A 53 9.50 -15.64 21.28
CA THR A 53 10.52 -15.18 22.23
C THR A 53 11.58 -14.34 21.51
N GLY A 54 11.78 -13.10 21.96
CA GLY A 54 12.72 -12.17 21.32
C GLY A 54 12.20 -11.56 20.01
N MET A 55 10.88 -11.59 19.81
CA MET A 55 10.20 -10.97 18.69
C MET A 55 9.14 -9.97 19.15
N ILE A 56 8.81 -9.04 18.27
CA ILE A 56 7.60 -8.21 18.37
C ILE A 56 6.48 -8.89 17.59
N VAL A 57 5.27 -8.92 18.14
CA VAL A 57 4.05 -9.38 17.47
C VAL A 57 3.16 -8.16 17.25
N MET A 58 2.84 -7.85 16.01
CA MET A 58 2.11 -6.62 15.64
C MET A 58 1.12 -6.87 14.50
N PRO A 59 0.14 -5.97 14.26
CA PRO A 59 -0.65 -6.02 13.05
C PRO A 59 0.25 -5.93 11.83
N GLY A 60 -0.12 -6.61 10.75
CA GLY A 60 0.54 -6.39 9.48
C GLY A 60 0.36 -4.97 8.98
N PHE A 61 1.34 -4.49 8.20
CA PHE A 61 1.24 -3.16 7.61
C PHE A 61 0.13 -3.11 6.56
N VAL A 62 -0.45 -1.92 6.40
CA VAL A 62 -1.46 -1.59 5.39
C VAL A 62 -0.88 -0.53 4.45
N ASP A 63 -0.58 -0.94 3.23
CA ASP A 63 -0.09 -0.06 2.17
C ASP A 63 -1.28 0.51 1.38
N THR A 64 -1.61 1.77 1.65
CA THR A 64 -2.88 2.36 1.19
C THR A 64 -2.89 2.83 -0.27
N HIS A 65 -1.76 2.73 -0.97
CA HIS A 65 -1.67 3.06 -2.39
C HIS A 65 -0.40 2.45 -3.02
N ARG A 66 -0.55 1.52 -3.95
CA ARG A 66 0.57 0.90 -4.66
C ARG A 66 0.23 0.63 -6.11
N HIS A 67 1.17 0.89 -7.03
CA HIS A 67 1.06 0.45 -8.42
C HIS A 67 1.75 -0.90 -8.64
N THR A 68 1.08 -2.00 -8.26
CA THR A 68 1.72 -3.33 -8.19
C THR A 68 2.19 -3.84 -9.55
N TRP A 69 1.42 -3.54 -10.60
CA TRP A 69 1.70 -3.97 -11.97
C TRP A 69 3.06 -3.52 -12.51
N GLN A 70 3.67 -2.50 -11.92
CA GLN A 70 4.97 -1.95 -12.35
C GLN A 70 6.17 -2.80 -11.92
N THR A 71 5.93 -3.87 -11.15
CA THR A 71 6.97 -4.77 -10.62
C THR A 71 7.93 -5.33 -11.70
N PRO A 72 7.50 -5.75 -12.89
CA PRO A 72 8.41 -6.30 -13.90
C PRO A 72 9.46 -5.31 -14.42
N VAL A 73 9.21 -4.01 -14.32
CA VAL A 73 10.11 -2.96 -14.83
C VAL A 73 10.78 -2.15 -13.72
N ARG A 74 10.93 -2.74 -12.52
CA ARG A 74 11.71 -2.15 -11.43
C ARG A 74 13.09 -1.68 -11.90
N GLY A 75 13.46 -0.46 -11.50
CA GLY A 75 14.76 0.11 -11.85
C GLY A 75 14.83 0.72 -13.25
N VAL A 76 13.72 0.81 -13.99
CA VAL A 76 13.66 1.60 -15.23
C VAL A 76 13.74 3.11 -14.95
N LEU A 77 13.29 3.55 -13.76
CA LEU A 77 13.25 4.97 -13.35
C LEU A 77 13.73 5.20 -11.90
N PRO A 78 14.95 4.78 -11.52
CA PRO A 78 15.43 4.91 -10.13
C PRO A 78 15.73 6.36 -9.74
N CYS A 79 15.89 7.26 -10.72
CA CYS A 79 16.06 8.70 -10.51
C CYS A 79 15.31 9.44 -11.63
N CYS A 80 14.03 9.73 -11.40
CA CYS A 80 13.20 10.44 -12.36
C CYS A 80 12.38 11.54 -11.69
N THR A 81 11.98 12.53 -12.47
CA THR A 81 10.92 13.47 -12.08
C THR A 81 9.55 12.83 -12.34
N LEU A 82 8.50 13.40 -11.75
CA LEU A 82 7.12 12.97 -12.02
C LEU A 82 6.75 13.10 -13.51
N ASP A 83 7.16 14.20 -14.17
CA ASP A 83 6.93 14.38 -15.61
C ASP A 83 7.61 13.25 -16.44
N HIS A 84 8.82 12.85 -16.05
CA HIS A 84 9.55 11.76 -16.71
C HIS A 84 8.88 10.41 -16.45
N TYR A 85 8.38 10.18 -15.23
CA TYR A 85 7.59 9.00 -14.90
C TYR A 85 6.36 8.86 -15.81
N PHE A 86 5.56 9.93 -15.96
CA PHE A 86 4.38 9.89 -16.84
C PHE A 86 4.75 9.58 -18.29
N ALA A 87 5.77 10.26 -18.81
CA ALA A 87 6.22 10.06 -20.19
C ALA A 87 6.67 8.62 -20.46
N VAL A 88 7.41 8.01 -19.53
CA VAL A 88 7.95 6.66 -19.72
C VAL A 88 6.94 5.59 -19.33
N MET A 89 6.43 5.60 -18.10
CA MET A 89 5.59 4.52 -17.59
C MET A 89 4.24 4.45 -18.29
N LEU A 90 3.52 5.58 -18.40
CA LEU A 90 2.21 5.60 -19.04
C LEU A 90 2.31 5.78 -20.57
N GLY A 91 3.35 6.47 -21.05
CA GLY A 91 3.52 6.77 -22.48
C GLY A 91 4.25 5.70 -23.29
N SER A 92 5.34 5.13 -22.77
CA SER A 92 6.24 4.24 -23.55
C SER A 92 6.25 2.79 -23.09
N VAL A 93 5.84 2.50 -21.86
CA VAL A 93 6.00 1.18 -21.23
C VAL A 93 4.66 0.47 -21.07
N GLY A 94 3.65 1.14 -20.53
CA GLY A 94 2.36 0.55 -20.15
C GLY A 94 1.62 -0.15 -21.30
N GLY A 95 1.67 0.42 -22.51
CA GLY A 95 1.02 -0.14 -23.70
C GLY A 95 1.65 -1.44 -24.22
N HIS A 96 2.78 -1.88 -23.64
CA HIS A 96 3.48 -3.10 -24.04
C HIS A 96 3.27 -4.27 -23.06
N TYR A 97 2.54 -4.05 -21.97
CA TYR A 97 2.16 -5.14 -21.07
C TYR A 97 1.17 -6.07 -21.76
N ARG A 98 1.39 -7.38 -21.58
CA ARG A 98 0.42 -8.43 -21.86
C ARG A 98 -0.29 -8.84 -20.56
N PRO A 99 -1.44 -9.54 -20.62
CA PRO A 99 -2.07 -10.08 -19.42
C PRO A 99 -1.12 -10.91 -18.55
N GLU A 100 -0.27 -11.75 -19.13
CA GLU A 100 0.71 -12.54 -18.37
C GLU A 100 1.76 -11.69 -17.65
N ASP A 101 2.11 -10.52 -18.19
CA ASP A 101 3.05 -9.57 -17.57
C ASP A 101 2.41 -8.89 -16.36
N VAL A 102 1.12 -8.54 -16.47
CA VAL A 102 0.34 -8.00 -15.35
C VAL A 102 0.14 -9.06 -14.26
N HIS A 103 -0.13 -10.32 -14.63
CA HIS A 103 -0.27 -11.42 -13.68
C HIS A 103 1.00 -11.58 -12.83
N ILE A 104 2.16 -11.74 -13.48
CA ILE A 104 3.42 -11.92 -12.74
C ILE A 104 3.82 -10.65 -11.98
N GLY A 105 3.55 -9.47 -12.54
CA GLY A 105 3.80 -8.20 -11.87
C GLY A 105 3.02 -8.08 -10.56
N ASN A 106 1.72 -8.38 -10.60
CA ASN A 106 0.86 -8.35 -9.41
C ASN A 106 1.22 -9.45 -8.41
N GLN A 107 1.52 -10.67 -8.87
CA GLN A 107 1.93 -11.77 -7.99
C GLN A 107 3.24 -11.45 -7.26
N ALA A 108 4.28 -11.07 -8.00
CA ALA A 108 5.59 -10.78 -7.43
C ALA A 108 5.60 -9.51 -6.58
N GLY A 109 4.85 -8.47 -6.98
CA GLY A 109 4.72 -7.24 -6.22
C GLY A 109 4.00 -7.45 -4.88
N ALA A 110 3.00 -8.31 -4.85
CA ALA A 110 2.35 -8.71 -3.60
C ALA A 110 3.24 -9.62 -2.73
N LEU A 111 3.99 -10.56 -3.32
CA LEU A 111 4.98 -11.36 -2.58
C LEU A 111 6.09 -10.50 -1.96
N GLU A 112 6.56 -9.46 -2.66
CA GLU A 112 7.47 -8.46 -2.08
C GLU A 112 6.83 -7.76 -0.87
N ALA A 113 5.57 -7.32 -0.99
CA ALA A 113 4.83 -6.69 0.09
C ALA A 113 4.77 -7.59 1.33
N LEU A 114 4.35 -8.85 1.13
CA LEU A 114 4.29 -9.87 2.20
C LEU A 114 5.66 -10.11 2.81
N ASN A 115 6.72 -10.17 2.00
CA ASN A 115 8.08 -10.32 2.50
C ASN A 115 8.51 -9.16 3.40
N GLY A 116 8.04 -7.95 3.09
CA GLY A 116 8.27 -6.73 3.89
C GLY A 116 7.29 -6.51 5.05
N GLY A 117 6.37 -7.45 5.33
CA GLY A 117 5.40 -7.34 6.42
C GLY A 117 4.12 -6.58 6.07
N VAL A 118 3.92 -6.22 4.81
CA VAL A 118 2.63 -5.67 4.32
C VAL A 118 1.67 -6.84 4.12
N THR A 119 0.59 -6.85 4.90
CA THR A 119 -0.46 -7.88 4.80
C THR A 119 -1.63 -7.44 3.93
N THR A 120 -1.81 -6.12 3.80
CA THR A 120 -2.86 -5.50 3.01
C THR A 120 -2.27 -4.42 2.10
N LEU A 121 -2.65 -4.44 0.82
CA LEU A 121 -2.36 -3.34 -0.11
C LEU A 121 -3.61 -2.84 -0.83
N LEU A 122 -3.63 -1.58 -1.22
CA LEU A 122 -4.54 -1.07 -2.24
C LEU A 122 -3.79 -1.05 -3.58
N ASP A 123 -4.18 -1.91 -4.50
CA ASP A 123 -3.58 -2.03 -5.83
C ASP A 123 -4.21 -1.00 -6.78
N TRP A 124 -3.48 0.07 -7.08
CA TRP A 124 -3.86 1.07 -8.07
C TRP A 124 -3.61 0.59 -9.50
N SER A 125 -4.57 -0.15 -10.00
CA SER A 125 -4.43 -0.86 -11.26
C SER A 125 -4.87 0.02 -12.43
N HIS A 126 -3.99 0.89 -12.92
CA HIS A 126 -4.20 1.65 -14.16
C HIS A 126 -3.54 0.99 -15.39
N ILE A 127 -3.59 -0.34 -15.46
CA ILE A 127 -3.03 -1.17 -16.55
C ILE A 127 -4.11 -2.02 -17.22
N ASN A 128 -5.38 -1.62 -17.11
CA ASN A 128 -6.53 -2.37 -17.59
C ASN A 128 -6.75 -2.18 -19.09
N ASN A 129 -5.71 -2.42 -19.88
CA ASN A 129 -5.68 -2.23 -21.33
C ASN A 129 -6.76 -3.06 -22.04
N THR A 130 -7.08 -4.24 -21.49
CA THR A 130 -8.20 -5.10 -21.89
C THR A 130 -8.79 -5.79 -20.65
N PRO A 131 -10.01 -6.35 -20.72
CA PRO A 131 -10.58 -7.17 -19.63
C PRO A 131 -9.65 -8.29 -19.12
N ASP A 132 -8.87 -8.91 -20.01
CA ASP A 132 -7.91 -9.96 -19.66
C ASP A 132 -6.79 -9.44 -18.74
N HIS A 133 -6.43 -8.16 -18.83
CA HIS A 133 -5.43 -7.55 -17.93
C HIS A 133 -5.99 -7.42 -16.52
N SER A 134 -7.26 -7.03 -16.37
CA SER A 134 -7.93 -6.96 -15.07
C SER A 134 -8.06 -8.33 -14.44
N ASP A 135 -8.46 -9.34 -15.23
CA ASP A 135 -8.53 -10.74 -14.78
C ASP A 135 -7.15 -11.25 -14.30
N ALA A 136 -6.10 -10.94 -15.06
CA ALA A 136 -4.72 -11.29 -14.73
C ALA A 136 -4.21 -10.60 -13.47
N ALA A 137 -4.47 -9.30 -13.30
CA ALA A 137 -4.10 -8.53 -12.12
C ALA A 137 -4.72 -9.12 -10.85
N ILE A 138 -6.03 -9.40 -10.90
CA ILE A 138 -6.78 -10.00 -9.79
C ILE A 138 -6.25 -11.40 -9.48
N GLN A 139 -5.96 -12.21 -10.50
CA GLN A 139 -5.44 -13.56 -10.30
C GLN A 139 -4.03 -13.54 -9.68
N GLY A 140 -3.15 -12.63 -10.12
CA GLY A 140 -1.81 -12.48 -9.53
C GLY A 140 -1.87 -12.14 -8.03
N LEU A 141 -2.77 -11.24 -7.64
CA LEU A 141 -3.02 -10.93 -6.23
C LEU A 141 -3.52 -12.17 -5.46
N LYS A 142 -4.49 -12.93 -6.01
CA LYS A 142 -4.98 -14.18 -5.39
C LYS A 142 -3.86 -15.20 -5.18
N ASP A 143 -3.02 -15.39 -6.19
CA ASP A 143 -1.95 -16.40 -6.16
C ASP A 143 -0.86 -16.06 -5.14
N SER A 144 -0.64 -14.77 -4.83
CA SER A 144 0.26 -14.35 -3.76
C SER A 144 -0.29 -14.63 -2.36
N GLY A 145 -1.62 -14.64 -2.22
CA GLY A 145 -2.27 -14.85 -0.94
C GLY A 145 -2.41 -13.61 -0.04
N ILE A 146 -2.12 -12.43 -0.56
CA ILE A 146 -2.27 -11.15 0.14
C ILE A 146 -3.75 -10.75 0.33
N ARG A 147 -4.02 -9.85 1.28
CA ARG A 147 -5.26 -9.07 1.28
C ARG A 147 -5.10 -7.88 0.34
N ALA A 148 -6.06 -7.63 -0.54
CA ALA A 148 -5.97 -6.51 -1.45
C ALA A 148 -7.29 -5.74 -1.63
N ILE A 149 -7.18 -4.43 -1.80
CA ILE A 149 -8.24 -3.61 -2.37
C ILE A 149 -7.82 -3.34 -3.80
N TYR A 150 -8.42 -4.06 -4.76
CA TYR A 150 -8.14 -3.87 -6.17
C TYR A 150 -8.86 -2.61 -6.65
N ALA A 151 -8.12 -1.52 -6.85
CA ALA A 151 -8.65 -0.27 -7.36
C ALA A 151 -8.58 -0.29 -8.89
N HIS A 152 -9.69 -0.60 -9.55
CA HIS A 152 -9.74 -0.69 -11.01
C HIS A 152 -9.64 0.70 -11.61
N GLY A 153 -8.55 0.96 -12.34
CA GLY A 153 -8.29 2.19 -13.08
C GLY A 153 -8.51 2.03 -14.58
N VAL A 154 -8.14 3.07 -15.32
CA VAL A 154 -8.23 3.12 -16.78
C VAL A 154 -7.06 2.39 -17.46
N PRO A 155 -7.13 2.10 -18.77
CA PRO A 155 -5.98 1.70 -19.57
C PRO A 155 -4.80 2.68 -19.48
N THR A 156 -3.62 2.19 -19.80
CA THR A 156 -2.46 3.07 -20.09
C THR A 156 -2.61 3.75 -21.45
N GLY A 157 -1.89 4.86 -21.64
CA GLY A 157 -1.99 5.70 -22.84
C GLY A 157 -2.38 7.13 -22.49
N GLY A 158 -1.83 8.10 -23.24
CA GLY A 158 -2.01 9.53 -22.97
C GLY A 158 -3.46 10.00 -23.09
N GLU A 159 -4.25 9.36 -23.96
CA GLU A 159 -5.67 9.65 -24.19
C GLU A 159 -6.57 9.34 -22.99
N TRP A 160 -6.12 8.49 -22.06
CA TRP A 160 -6.85 8.12 -20.85
C TRP A 160 -6.56 9.02 -19.66
N TRP A 161 -5.57 9.92 -19.78
CA TRP A 161 -5.11 10.77 -18.69
C TRP A 161 -5.40 12.25 -18.96
N ALA A 162 -4.41 13.08 -19.29
CA ALA A 162 -4.55 14.53 -19.29
C ALA A 162 -5.80 15.03 -20.06
N PHE A 163 -6.78 15.59 -19.33
CA PHE A 163 -8.05 16.09 -19.88
C PHE A 163 -8.81 15.08 -20.76
N SER A 164 -8.73 13.80 -20.42
CA SER A 164 -9.42 12.73 -21.15
C SER A 164 -10.93 12.95 -21.27
N GLU A 165 -11.46 12.66 -22.46
CA GLU A 165 -12.89 12.62 -22.78
C GLU A 165 -13.46 11.19 -22.71
N LEU A 166 -12.63 10.20 -22.38
CA LEU A 166 -13.02 8.81 -22.30
C LEU A 166 -13.53 8.48 -20.90
N GLU A 167 -14.80 8.07 -20.81
CA GLU A 167 -15.41 7.52 -19.58
C GLU A 167 -14.70 6.25 -19.12
N HIS A 168 -14.78 5.94 -17.83
CA HIS A 168 -14.20 4.72 -17.27
C HIS A 168 -14.68 3.45 -17.99
N PRO A 169 -13.81 2.46 -18.24
CA PRO A 169 -14.24 1.23 -18.90
C PRO A 169 -15.36 0.50 -18.13
N GLU A 170 -16.40 0.06 -18.86
CA GLU A 170 -17.51 -0.75 -18.32
C GLU A 170 -17.08 -2.10 -17.74
N ASP A 171 -15.83 -2.52 -17.99
CA ASP A 171 -15.27 -3.76 -17.47
C ASP A 171 -15.33 -3.85 -15.94
N ILE A 172 -15.31 -2.70 -15.25
CA ILE A 172 -15.44 -2.64 -13.79
C ILE A 172 -16.75 -3.31 -13.30
N ARG A 173 -17.84 -3.23 -14.08
CA ARG A 173 -19.11 -3.91 -13.75
C ARG A 173 -18.97 -5.42 -13.90
N ARG A 174 -18.32 -5.88 -14.97
CA ARG A 174 -18.05 -7.31 -15.20
C ARG A 174 -17.22 -7.90 -14.06
N ILE A 175 -16.14 -7.25 -13.64
CA ILE A 175 -15.30 -7.77 -12.55
C ILE A 175 -15.99 -7.68 -11.19
N ARG A 176 -16.84 -6.66 -10.95
CA ARG A 176 -17.68 -6.59 -9.74
C ARG A 176 -18.54 -7.85 -9.62
N ASP A 177 -19.23 -8.21 -10.69
CA ASP A 177 -20.10 -9.39 -10.71
C ASP A 177 -19.31 -10.72 -10.66
N THR A 178 -18.17 -10.77 -11.35
CA THR A 178 -17.39 -12.02 -11.53
C THR A 178 -16.54 -12.36 -10.30
N TYR A 179 -15.88 -11.38 -9.69
CA TYR A 179 -14.89 -11.59 -8.64
C TYR A 179 -15.28 -11.02 -7.28
N PHE A 180 -16.14 -10.01 -7.23
CA PHE A 180 -16.42 -9.22 -6.03
C PHE A 180 -17.91 -9.18 -5.69
N SER A 181 -18.58 -10.33 -5.82
CA SER A 181 -20.01 -10.47 -5.46
C SER A 181 -20.30 -10.29 -3.96
N SER A 182 -19.27 -10.23 -3.12
CA SER A 182 -19.32 -9.85 -1.71
C SER A 182 -18.04 -9.12 -1.29
N ASP A 183 -18.12 -8.29 -0.25
CA ASP A 183 -16.97 -7.56 0.30
C ASP A 183 -16.30 -8.29 1.50
N ASP A 184 -16.62 -9.57 1.71
CA ASP A 184 -16.06 -10.41 2.77
C ASP A 184 -14.77 -11.13 2.37
N GLY A 185 -14.43 -11.13 1.09
CA GLY A 185 -13.23 -11.78 0.56
C GLY A 185 -11.92 -11.12 1.01
N LEU A 186 -10.81 -11.83 0.81
CA LEU A 186 -9.47 -11.23 0.97
C LEU A 186 -9.19 -10.14 -0.06
N ILE A 187 -9.84 -10.19 -1.22
CA ILE A 187 -9.73 -9.16 -2.25
C ILE A 187 -11.09 -8.50 -2.44
N THR A 188 -11.11 -7.18 -2.40
CA THR A 188 -12.30 -6.33 -2.58
C THR A 188 -12.07 -5.32 -3.71
N LEU A 189 -13.13 -4.66 -4.18
CA LEU A 189 -13.09 -3.71 -5.29
C LEU A 189 -13.14 -2.26 -4.80
N ALA A 190 -12.34 -1.41 -5.43
CA ALA A 190 -12.45 0.04 -5.36
C ALA A 190 -12.32 0.65 -6.77
N LEU A 191 -12.61 1.93 -6.89
CA LEU A 191 -12.33 2.72 -8.09
C LEU A 191 -11.02 3.49 -7.91
N ALA A 192 -10.09 3.29 -8.85
CA ALA A 192 -8.95 4.19 -9.04
C ALA A 192 -9.41 5.36 -9.92
N ALA A 193 -9.98 6.38 -9.28
CA ALA A 193 -10.69 7.45 -9.96
C ALA A 193 -9.73 8.52 -10.51
N ARG A 194 -10.23 9.27 -11.49
CA ARG A 194 -9.61 10.48 -12.02
C ARG A 194 -10.32 11.70 -11.46
N ALA A 195 -9.56 12.79 -11.26
CA ALA A 195 -10.10 14.10 -10.92
C ALA A 195 -10.15 15.01 -12.16
N PRO A 196 -10.92 16.11 -12.13
CA PRO A 196 -10.83 17.15 -13.16
C PRO A 196 -9.39 17.63 -13.33
N GLY A 197 -8.85 17.57 -14.55
CA GLY A 197 -7.42 17.72 -14.87
C GLY A 197 -6.80 16.44 -15.41
N ASN A 198 -7.06 15.30 -14.77
CA ASN A 198 -6.78 13.95 -15.29
C ASN A 198 -7.92 13.41 -16.16
N SER A 199 -9.02 14.14 -16.23
CA SER A 199 -10.16 13.91 -17.13
C SER A 199 -10.93 15.22 -17.21
N ASN A 200 -11.85 15.33 -18.17
CA ASN A 200 -12.77 16.44 -18.20
C ASN A 200 -13.82 16.34 -17.08
N PHE A 201 -14.44 17.47 -16.72
CA PHE A 201 -15.34 17.57 -15.57
C PHE A 201 -16.51 16.57 -15.63
N GLU A 202 -17.13 16.41 -16.79
CA GLU A 202 -18.24 15.46 -16.96
C GLU A 202 -17.79 13.99 -16.83
N VAL A 203 -16.58 13.67 -17.30
CA VAL A 203 -15.99 12.33 -17.17
C VAL A 203 -15.67 12.04 -15.70
N ALA A 204 -15.03 12.98 -15.00
CA ALA A 204 -14.77 12.82 -13.57
C ALA A 204 -16.08 12.61 -12.79
N LYS A 205 -17.13 13.36 -13.11
CA LYS A 205 -18.45 13.19 -12.50
C LYS A 205 -19.03 11.80 -12.78
N HIS A 206 -19.01 11.37 -14.05
CA HIS A 206 -19.47 10.04 -14.45
C HIS A 206 -18.75 8.93 -13.68
N ASP A 207 -17.42 8.96 -13.65
CA ASP A 207 -16.59 7.93 -13.00
C ASP A 207 -16.90 7.82 -11.50
N TRP A 208 -17.11 8.95 -10.82
CA TRP A 208 -17.42 8.97 -9.39
C TRP A 208 -18.85 8.51 -9.08
N GLU A 209 -19.82 8.86 -9.92
CA GLU A 209 -21.20 8.33 -9.83
C GLU A 209 -21.20 6.81 -10.05
N LEU A 210 -20.42 6.31 -11.01
CA LEU A 210 -20.24 4.87 -11.26
C LEU A 210 -19.72 4.11 -10.04
N ALA A 211 -18.72 4.62 -9.32
CA ALA A 211 -18.23 3.99 -8.08
C ALA A 211 -19.33 3.87 -7.03
N ARG A 212 -20.13 4.93 -6.85
CA ARG A 212 -21.21 4.97 -5.87
C ARG A 212 -22.36 4.05 -6.25
N ASP A 213 -22.69 3.97 -7.53
CA ASP A 213 -23.68 3.01 -8.06
C ASP A 213 -23.26 1.56 -7.82
N LEU A 214 -21.95 1.28 -7.86
CA LEU A 214 -21.39 -0.05 -7.56
C LEU A 214 -21.22 -0.31 -6.06
N GLY A 215 -21.42 0.70 -5.22
CA GLY A 215 -21.22 0.64 -3.77
C GLY A 215 -19.75 0.40 -3.39
N ILE A 216 -18.81 0.86 -4.22
CA ILE A 216 -17.37 0.68 -4.00
C ILE A 216 -16.73 2.00 -3.60
N ARG A 217 -15.60 1.90 -2.89
CA ARG A 217 -14.86 3.08 -2.45
C ARG A 217 -14.12 3.74 -3.59
N ILE A 218 -13.80 5.01 -3.38
CA ILE A 218 -13.04 5.83 -4.32
C ILE A 218 -11.68 6.10 -3.71
N SER A 219 -10.67 6.04 -4.53
CA SER A 219 -9.44 6.72 -4.22
C SER A 219 -9.05 7.53 -5.44
N VAL A 220 -8.33 8.64 -5.23
CA VAL A 220 -7.98 9.56 -6.30
C VAL A 220 -6.64 10.26 -6.06
N HIS A 221 -5.84 10.37 -7.12
CA HIS A 221 -4.64 11.19 -7.14
C HIS A 221 -5.00 12.68 -7.15
N VAL A 222 -4.50 13.46 -6.19
CA VAL A 222 -4.75 14.91 -6.13
C VAL A 222 -3.53 15.71 -5.70
N GLY A 223 -3.46 16.96 -6.15
CA GLY A 223 -2.49 17.92 -5.65
C GLY A 223 -1.03 17.50 -5.87
N MET A 224 -0.71 16.81 -6.95
CA MET A 224 0.68 16.57 -7.35
C MET A 224 1.20 17.71 -8.24
N ARG A 225 2.45 18.13 -8.06
CA ARG A 225 3.06 19.16 -8.92
C ARG A 225 3.55 18.58 -10.24
N LEU A 226 3.00 19.09 -11.34
CA LEU A 226 3.42 18.78 -12.72
C LEU A 226 3.91 20.03 -13.43
N THR A 227 4.93 19.90 -14.27
CA THR A 227 5.55 21.05 -14.93
C THR A 227 4.56 21.71 -15.89
N GLY A 228 4.19 22.96 -15.60
CA GLY A 228 3.29 23.76 -16.46
C GLY A 228 1.80 23.45 -16.33
N ILE A 229 1.41 22.49 -15.48
CA ILE A 229 0.00 22.13 -15.23
C ILE A 229 -0.37 22.61 -13.83
N HIS A 230 -1.36 23.51 -13.76
CA HIS A 230 -1.87 24.05 -12.49
C HIS A 230 -3.36 23.74 -12.38
N VAL A 231 -3.70 22.77 -11.54
CA VAL A 231 -5.09 22.31 -11.37
C VAL A 231 -5.39 22.15 -9.89
N ASN A 232 -6.45 22.82 -9.43
CA ASN A 232 -6.98 22.70 -8.07
C ASN A 232 -7.94 21.50 -8.03
N HIS A 233 -7.38 20.29 -8.06
CA HIS A 233 -8.16 19.05 -8.17
C HIS A 233 -9.24 18.96 -7.10
N VAL A 234 -8.90 19.25 -5.84
CA VAL A 234 -9.82 19.10 -4.71
C VAL A 234 -10.93 20.13 -4.78
N LYS A 235 -10.60 21.39 -5.10
CA LYS A 235 -11.63 22.43 -5.29
C LYS A 235 -12.59 22.09 -6.43
N ASN A 236 -12.07 21.57 -7.54
CA ASN A 236 -12.93 21.15 -8.65
C ASN A 236 -13.85 19.99 -8.25
N LEU A 237 -13.36 19.02 -7.46
CA LEU A 237 -14.18 17.93 -6.91
C LEU A 237 -15.25 18.45 -5.94
N HIS A 238 -14.91 19.43 -5.10
CA HIS A 238 -15.86 20.11 -4.21
C HIS A 238 -16.96 20.81 -5.00
N ASP A 239 -16.60 21.61 -6.01
CA ASP A 239 -17.56 22.40 -6.80
C ASP A 239 -18.52 21.50 -7.61
N LEU A 240 -18.08 20.28 -7.93
CA LEU A 240 -18.93 19.24 -8.53
C LEU A 240 -19.76 18.45 -7.51
N GLY A 241 -19.56 18.66 -6.20
CA GLY A 241 -20.23 17.90 -5.14
C GLY A 241 -19.79 16.44 -5.04
N LEU A 242 -18.57 16.12 -5.48
CA LEU A 242 -18.10 14.75 -5.57
C LEU A 242 -17.40 14.24 -4.30
N MET A 243 -16.93 15.12 -3.43
CA MET A 243 -16.18 14.70 -2.24
C MET A 243 -17.05 13.94 -1.21
N GLY A 244 -16.46 13.00 -0.48
CA GLY A 244 -17.17 12.24 0.56
C GLY A 244 -16.28 11.36 1.44
N PRO A 245 -16.86 10.72 2.49
CA PRO A 245 -16.14 9.84 3.41
C PRO A 245 -15.74 8.49 2.80
N ASP A 246 -16.28 8.18 1.63
CA ASP A 246 -15.94 7.03 0.79
C ASP A 246 -14.64 7.23 -0.02
N THR A 247 -13.97 8.37 0.16
CA THR A 247 -12.85 8.80 -0.69
C THR A 247 -11.51 8.87 0.08
N THR A 248 -10.46 8.31 -0.53
CA THR A 248 -9.07 8.51 -0.12
C THR A 248 -8.32 9.38 -1.14
N TYR A 249 -7.72 10.48 -0.69
CA TYR A 249 -6.99 11.43 -1.51
C TYR A 249 -5.49 11.13 -1.44
N ILE A 250 -4.86 10.86 -2.57
CA ILE A 250 -3.44 10.46 -2.65
C ILE A 250 -2.58 11.69 -2.90
N HIS A 251 -1.43 11.74 -2.21
CA HIS A 251 -0.42 12.81 -2.20
C HIS A 251 -0.82 14.07 -1.45
N CYS A 252 -1.70 14.88 -2.03
CA CYS A 252 -2.06 16.21 -1.52
C CYS A 252 -0.87 17.19 -1.36
N THR A 253 0.28 16.94 -2.00
CA THR A 253 1.56 17.63 -1.73
C THR A 253 1.58 19.12 -2.12
N ASP A 254 0.87 19.47 -3.20
CA ASP A 254 0.70 20.81 -3.74
C ASP A 254 -0.75 21.32 -3.59
N SER A 255 -1.55 20.66 -2.74
CA SER A 255 -2.88 21.15 -2.37
C SER A 255 -2.78 22.41 -1.50
N THR A 256 -3.67 23.36 -1.75
CA THR A 256 -3.79 24.58 -0.94
C THR A 256 -4.36 24.28 0.44
N ASP A 257 -4.15 25.21 1.38
CA ASP A 257 -4.71 25.11 2.72
C ASP A 257 -6.25 25.00 2.71
N GLU A 258 -6.92 25.72 1.79
CA GLU A 258 -8.37 25.62 1.53
C GLU A 258 -8.75 24.20 1.08
N GLU A 259 -8.01 23.61 0.13
CA GLU A 259 -8.27 22.25 -0.35
C GLU A 259 -8.11 21.19 0.75
N LEU A 260 -7.11 21.35 1.63
CA LEU A 260 -6.95 20.42 2.76
C LEU A 260 -8.11 20.53 3.77
N ASP A 261 -8.65 21.73 3.98
CA ASP A 261 -9.83 21.95 4.82
C ASP A 261 -11.07 21.29 4.18
N LEU A 262 -11.24 21.38 2.86
CA LEU A 262 -12.32 20.70 2.12
C LEU A 262 -12.22 19.17 2.25
N ILE A 263 -11.02 18.60 2.20
CA ILE A 263 -10.82 17.15 2.45
C ILE A 263 -11.34 16.79 3.85
N LYS A 264 -11.00 17.59 4.86
CA LYS A 264 -11.50 17.37 6.23
C LYS A 264 -13.03 17.42 6.29
N GLU A 265 -13.63 18.44 5.69
CA GLU A 265 -15.09 18.64 5.69
C GLU A 265 -15.83 17.50 4.98
N SER A 266 -15.23 16.93 3.93
CA SER A 266 -15.81 15.79 3.21
C SER A 266 -15.86 14.49 4.03
N GLY A 267 -15.07 14.40 5.10
CA GLY A 267 -14.90 13.18 5.89
C GLY A 267 -13.99 12.14 5.26
N GLY A 268 -13.36 12.44 4.12
CA GLY A 268 -12.38 11.56 3.47
C GLY A 268 -11.04 11.48 4.20
N THR A 269 -10.15 10.63 3.69
CA THR A 269 -8.81 10.40 4.26
C THR A 269 -7.71 10.76 3.27
N ALA A 270 -6.47 10.89 3.72
CA ALA A 270 -5.32 11.16 2.87
C ALA A 270 -4.29 10.02 2.93
N SER A 271 -3.79 9.58 1.78
CA SER A 271 -2.67 8.64 1.65
C SER A 271 -1.43 9.41 1.21
N VAL A 272 -0.38 9.37 2.03
CA VAL A 272 0.89 10.05 1.75
C VAL A 272 1.93 9.01 1.38
N ALA A 273 2.72 9.27 0.33
CA ALA A 273 3.82 8.44 -0.13
C ALA A 273 5.17 9.20 0.04
N PRO A 274 5.64 9.42 1.27
CA PRO A 274 6.63 10.46 1.56
C PRO A 274 7.93 10.34 0.76
N TYR A 275 8.41 9.11 0.57
CA TYR A 275 9.69 8.88 -0.09
C TYR A 275 9.64 9.23 -1.58
N VAL A 276 8.64 8.72 -2.30
CA VAL A 276 8.54 8.98 -3.74
C VAL A 276 8.11 10.42 -4.04
N GLU A 277 7.29 11.01 -3.17
CA GLU A 277 6.85 12.40 -3.32
C GLU A 277 8.05 13.36 -3.34
N MET A 278 8.99 13.14 -2.43
CA MET A 278 10.26 13.86 -2.37
C MET A 278 11.19 13.49 -3.53
N LEU A 279 11.28 12.19 -3.87
CA LEU A 279 12.18 11.69 -4.91
C LEU A 279 11.85 12.24 -6.30
N MET A 280 10.56 12.23 -6.66
CA MET A 280 10.10 12.60 -8.00
C MET A 280 9.65 14.06 -8.13
N GLY A 281 9.62 14.81 -7.02
CA GLY A 281 9.23 16.21 -7.02
C GLY A 281 7.72 16.43 -7.09
N HIS A 282 6.90 15.53 -6.54
CA HIS A 282 5.47 15.76 -6.36
C HIS A 282 5.21 17.02 -5.50
N GLY A 283 6.08 17.23 -4.52
CA GLY A 283 6.04 18.33 -3.56
C GLY A 283 6.59 17.90 -2.20
N ARG A 284 6.34 18.71 -1.17
CA ARG A 284 6.66 18.31 0.21
C ARG A 284 5.53 17.42 0.74
N PRO A 285 5.82 16.23 1.29
CA PRO A 285 4.81 15.39 1.92
C PRO A 285 3.98 16.19 2.95
N PRO A 286 2.65 16.25 2.84
CA PRO A 286 1.82 17.17 3.62
C PRO A 286 1.36 16.58 4.96
N THR A 287 2.05 15.56 5.49
CA THR A 287 1.66 14.84 6.72
C THR A 287 1.34 15.81 7.87
N GLY A 288 2.24 16.73 8.21
CA GLY A 288 1.99 17.71 9.28
C GLY A 288 0.82 18.64 9.00
N LYS A 289 0.65 19.09 7.74
CA LYS A 289 -0.45 19.98 7.35
C LYS A 289 -1.81 19.31 7.45
N LEU A 290 -1.89 18.03 7.09
CA LEU A 290 -3.09 17.20 7.18
C LEU A 290 -3.47 16.97 8.65
N LEU A 291 -2.50 16.61 9.49
CA LEU A 291 -2.71 16.40 10.93
C LEU A 291 -3.20 17.67 11.64
N GLN A 292 -2.63 18.83 11.32
CA GLN A 292 -3.06 20.12 11.89
C GLN A 292 -4.52 20.46 11.58
N ARG A 293 -5.06 19.93 10.48
CA ARG A 293 -6.47 20.09 10.06
C ARG A 293 -7.37 18.94 10.51
N GLY A 294 -6.79 17.92 11.15
CA GLY A 294 -7.51 16.73 11.57
C GLY A 294 -7.98 15.85 10.41
N VAL A 295 -7.31 15.91 9.26
CA VAL A 295 -7.51 14.93 8.17
C VAL A 295 -6.83 13.62 8.58
N PRO A 296 -7.52 12.47 8.57
CA PRO A 296 -6.89 11.19 8.84
C PRO A 296 -5.82 10.87 7.79
N VAL A 297 -4.64 10.45 8.24
CA VAL A 297 -3.48 10.18 7.39
C VAL A 297 -3.12 8.70 7.42
N SER A 298 -2.88 8.12 6.25
CA SER A 298 -2.23 6.82 6.07
C SER A 298 -0.94 6.96 5.27
N LEU A 299 -0.12 5.91 5.30
CA LEU A 299 1.11 5.82 4.49
C LEU A 299 0.94 4.84 3.32
N SER A 300 1.75 5.08 2.29
CA SER A 300 1.79 4.24 1.11
C SER A 300 3.16 4.18 0.45
N VAL A 301 3.41 3.14 -0.32
CA VAL A 301 4.65 2.96 -1.10
C VAL A 301 4.58 3.64 -2.46
N ASP A 302 3.42 3.60 -3.12
CA ASP A 302 3.15 4.13 -4.46
C ASP A 302 3.86 3.33 -5.59
N VAL A 303 4.82 3.90 -6.32
CA VAL A 303 5.40 3.31 -7.55
C VAL A 303 6.63 2.45 -7.30
N VAL A 304 6.47 1.13 -7.25
CA VAL A 304 7.58 0.18 -7.04
C VAL A 304 8.61 0.18 -8.17
N SER A 305 8.33 0.82 -9.32
CA SER A 305 9.32 1.01 -10.39
C SER A 305 10.56 1.80 -9.96
N SER A 306 10.41 2.62 -8.92
CA SER A 306 11.37 3.68 -8.57
C SER A 306 11.76 3.70 -7.09
N VAL A 307 10.98 3.04 -6.22
CA VAL A 307 11.23 3.02 -4.78
C VAL A 307 11.13 1.62 -4.19
N PRO A 308 11.76 1.35 -3.03
CA PRO A 308 11.61 0.09 -2.32
C PRO A 308 10.15 -0.21 -1.95
N GLY A 309 9.73 -1.47 -2.13
CA GLY A 309 8.35 -1.94 -1.92
C GLY A 309 7.88 -2.12 -0.47
N GLU A 310 8.47 -1.41 0.49
CA GLU A 310 8.35 -1.70 1.92
C GLU A 310 8.04 -0.46 2.79
N MET A 311 7.40 -0.67 3.94
CA MET A 311 6.84 0.40 4.78
C MET A 311 7.82 1.03 5.76
N PHE A 312 8.95 0.39 6.09
CA PHE A 312 9.97 0.95 6.98
C PHE A 312 10.59 2.21 6.38
N THR A 313 10.86 2.26 5.08
CA THR A 313 11.28 3.51 4.42
C THR A 313 10.20 4.58 4.53
N GLN A 314 8.94 4.26 4.24
CA GLN A 314 7.85 5.24 4.30
C GLN A 314 7.67 5.83 5.71
N MET A 315 7.68 4.98 6.74
CA MET A 315 7.61 5.38 8.14
C MET A 315 8.79 6.28 8.53
N ARG A 316 10.02 5.89 8.20
CA ARG A 316 11.22 6.68 8.50
C ARG A 316 11.20 8.01 7.76
N THR A 317 10.82 8.03 6.49
CA THR A 317 10.76 9.25 5.69
C THR A 317 9.69 10.22 6.21
N ALA A 318 8.48 9.75 6.52
CA ALA A 318 7.46 10.57 7.16
C ALA A 318 7.98 11.22 8.45
N LEU A 319 8.58 10.40 9.32
CA LEU A 319 9.12 10.86 10.60
C LEU A 319 10.20 11.92 10.42
N VAL A 320 11.23 11.66 9.60
CA VAL A 320 12.36 12.60 9.46
C VAL A 320 11.96 13.85 8.69
N HIS A 321 11.03 13.76 7.73
CA HIS A 321 10.50 14.91 7.02
C HIS A 321 9.76 15.87 7.96
N GLU A 322 8.85 15.36 8.79
CA GLU A 322 8.14 16.18 9.77
C GLU A 322 9.09 16.76 10.82
N ARG A 323 10.09 15.98 11.23
CA ARG A 323 11.12 16.47 12.16
C ARG A 323 11.92 17.61 11.56
N ILE A 324 12.44 17.50 10.34
CA ILE A 324 13.19 18.62 9.74
C ILE A 324 12.29 19.83 9.47
N GLY A 325 10.99 19.61 9.18
CA GLY A 325 10.00 20.69 9.06
C GLY A 325 9.76 21.47 10.36
N ALA A 326 9.96 20.85 11.52
CA ALA A 326 9.90 21.51 12.83
C ALA A 326 11.23 22.19 13.23
N PHE A 327 12.28 22.09 12.40
CA PHE A 327 13.53 22.78 12.66
C PHE A 327 13.39 24.29 12.40
N THR A 328 13.98 25.08 13.29
CA THR A 328 13.97 26.54 13.24
C THR A 328 15.40 27.04 13.11
N GLU A 329 15.61 28.03 12.24
CA GLU A 329 16.91 28.71 12.09
C GLU A 329 17.17 29.73 13.21
N THR A 330 16.16 30.02 14.05
CA THR A 330 16.27 30.91 15.21
C THR A 330 16.85 30.13 16.39
N PRO A 331 18.07 30.44 16.87
CA PRO A 331 18.72 29.63 17.92
C PRO A 331 17.97 29.58 19.26
N ASP A 332 17.11 30.55 19.53
CA ASP A 332 16.32 30.65 20.76
C ASP A 332 15.00 29.87 20.69
N ASP A 333 14.56 29.49 19.49
CA ASP A 333 13.35 28.68 19.30
C ASP A 333 13.69 27.20 19.53
N ALA A 334 12.92 26.52 20.38
CA ALA A 334 13.15 25.12 20.68
C ALA A 334 12.77 24.23 19.49
N PHE A 335 13.63 23.25 19.18
CA PHE A 335 13.29 22.16 18.28
C PHE A 335 12.19 21.28 18.90
N ALA A 336 10.97 21.39 18.37
CA ALA A 336 9.76 20.80 18.97
C ALA A 336 8.95 19.96 17.97
N PRO A 337 9.48 18.84 17.45
CA PRO A 337 8.71 17.94 16.61
C PRO A 337 7.58 17.28 17.41
N THR A 338 6.39 17.21 16.81
CA THR A 338 5.17 16.70 17.48
C THR A 338 4.87 15.24 17.16
N LEU A 339 5.33 14.73 16.02
CA LEU A 339 5.05 13.38 15.58
C LEU A 339 5.85 12.34 16.39
N SER A 340 5.14 11.39 16.99
CA SER A 340 5.73 10.27 17.74
C SER A 340 5.94 9.04 16.86
N HIS A 341 6.76 8.07 17.32
CA HIS A 341 6.87 6.77 16.64
C HIS A 341 5.52 6.03 16.60
N ARG A 342 4.66 6.21 17.61
CA ARG A 342 3.35 5.54 17.64
C ARG A 342 2.40 6.11 16.59
N ASP A 343 2.39 7.43 16.39
CA ASP A 343 1.59 8.06 15.34
C ASP A 343 1.98 7.51 13.96
N VAL A 344 3.29 7.44 13.68
CA VAL A 344 3.81 6.88 12.41
C VAL A 344 3.41 5.41 12.23
N LEU A 345 3.48 4.61 13.29
CA LEU A 345 3.06 3.22 13.25
C LEU A 345 1.54 3.09 13.04
N GLN A 346 0.73 4.00 13.60
CA GLN A 346 -0.72 4.05 13.35
C GLN A 346 -1.01 4.31 11.87
N PHE A 347 -0.30 5.26 11.23
CA PHE A 347 -0.44 5.55 9.80
C PHE A 347 -0.17 4.33 8.90
N ALA A 348 0.76 3.46 9.32
CA ALA A 348 1.12 2.23 8.60
C ALA A 348 0.26 1.01 8.98
N THR A 349 -0.64 1.12 9.95
CA THR A 349 -1.48 0.00 10.45
C THR A 349 -2.95 0.41 10.54
N ILE A 350 -3.44 0.81 11.72
CA ILE A 350 -4.87 1.05 11.97
C ILE A 350 -5.43 2.22 11.15
N ASP A 351 -4.67 3.29 10.94
CA ASP A 351 -5.15 4.41 10.11
C ASP A 351 -5.09 4.06 8.62
N GLY A 352 -4.17 3.19 8.21
CA GLY A 352 -4.20 2.59 6.88
C GLY A 352 -5.45 1.73 6.66
N ALA A 353 -5.82 0.91 7.66
CA ALA A 353 -7.05 0.12 7.62
C ALA A 353 -8.32 1.00 7.57
N ARG A 354 -8.33 2.12 8.31
CA ARG A 354 -9.42 3.11 8.28
C ARG A 354 -9.51 3.80 6.92
N ALA A 355 -8.37 4.22 6.37
CA ALA A 355 -8.30 4.79 5.04
C ALA A 355 -8.82 3.82 3.98
N CYS A 356 -8.70 2.50 4.18
CA CYS A 356 -9.27 1.46 3.34
C CYS A 356 -10.70 1.02 3.73
N ALA A 357 -11.28 1.54 4.82
CA ALA A 357 -12.56 1.14 5.42
C ALA A 357 -12.67 -0.36 5.75
N ILE A 358 -11.59 -0.92 6.29
CA ILE A 358 -11.49 -2.32 6.74
C ILE A 358 -10.94 -2.43 8.16
N ASP A 359 -11.00 -1.33 8.93
CA ASP A 359 -10.49 -1.26 10.30
C ASP A 359 -11.34 -2.07 11.30
N ASP A 360 -12.52 -2.53 10.92
CA ASP A 360 -13.27 -3.56 11.65
C ASP A 360 -12.63 -4.96 11.48
N LYS A 361 -11.87 -5.19 10.40
CA LYS A 361 -11.25 -6.48 10.07
C LYS A 361 -9.79 -6.56 10.48
N VAL A 362 -8.99 -5.51 10.27
CA VAL A 362 -7.52 -5.53 10.41
C VAL A 362 -6.97 -4.24 11.02
N GLY A 363 -5.65 -4.04 10.94
CA GLY A 363 -4.97 -2.81 11.39
C GLY A 363 -4.68 -2.71 12.89
N SER A 364 -5.34 -3.53 13.71
CA SER A 364 -4.99 -3.74 15.12
C SER A 364 -5.16 -5.21 15.51
N LEU A 365 -4.48 -5.64 16.57
CA LEU A 365 -4.64 -6.96 17.18
C LEU A 365 -5.69 -6.84 18.27
N ALA A 366 -6.90 -7.30 17.98
CA ALA A 366 -8.01 -7.32 18.94
C ALA A 366 -8.89 -8.56 18.72
N PRO A 367 -9.48 -9.14 19.78
CA PRO A 367 -10.42 -10.23 19.64
C PRO A 367 -11.54 -9.94 18.62
N GLY A 368 -11.81 -10.89 17.73
CA GLY A 368 -12.79 -10.79 16.65
C GLY A 368 -12.24 -10.30 15.30
N LYS A 369 -11.10 -9.59 15.29
CA LYS A 369 -10.42 -9.17 14.05
C LYS A 369 -9.74 -10.34 13.34
N GLN A 370 -9.50 -10.19 12.04
CA GLN A 370 -8.74 -11.18 11.27
C GLN A 370 -7.26 -11.17 11.70
N ALA A 371 -6.64 -12.35 11.70
CA ALA A 371 -5.26 -12.53 12.11
C ALA A 371 -4.27 -12.15 10.98
N ASP A 372 -4.21 -10.85 10.68
CA ASP A 372 -3.20 -10.22 9.83
C ASP A 372 -2.04 -9.76 10.72
N ILE A 373 -1.07 -10.67 10.92
CA ILE A 373 -0.06 -10.56 11.98
C ILE A 373 1.34 -10.62 11.38
N VAL A 374 2.24 -9.78 11.89
CA VAL A 374 3.68 -9.80 11.59
C VAL A 374 4.47 -10.08 12.87
N LEU A 375 5.44 -10.98 12.76
CA LEU A 375 6.47 -11.22 13.78
C LEU A 375 7.79 -10.59 13.31
N LEU A 376 8.31 -9.66 14.10
CA LEU A 376 9.62 -9.05 13.85
C LEU A 376 10.67 -9.63 14.80
N ASN A 377 11.71 -10.24 14.25
CA ASN A 377 12.87 -10.67 15.02
C ASN A 377 13.70 -9.46 15.45
N VAL A 378 13.68 -9.18 16.76
CA VAL A 378 14.42 -8.06 17.36
C VAL A 378 15.72 -8.50 18.04
N ASN A 379 16.03 -9.80 18.05
CA ASN A 379 17.33 -10.35 18.41
C ASN A 379 18.31 -10.31 17.22
N ALA A 380 18.27 -9.23 16.44
CA ALA A 380 19.12 -8.99 15.29
C ALA A 380 20.14 -7.87 15.57
N ILE A 381 21.22 -7.83 14.79
CA ILE A 381 22.35 -6.89 14.99
C ILE A 381 21.93 -5.42 14.91
N ASN A 382 20.88 -5.12 14.15
CA ASN A 382 20.36 -3.76 13.95
C ASN A 382 19.35 -3.32 15.01
N THR A 383 18.76 -4.26 15.77
CA THR A 383 17.65 -3.97 16.71
C THR A 383 17.97 -4.29 18.17
N ALA A 384 19.02 -5.07 18.45
CA ALA A 384 19.37 -5.48 19.81
C ALA A 384 20.32 -4.47 20.52
N PRO A 385 20.13 -4.21 21.83
CA PRO A 385 18.98 -4.61 22.64
C PRO A 385 17.74 -3.76 22.35
N MET A 386 16.55 -4.37 22.38
CA MET A 386 15.29 -3.65 22.26
C MET A 386 14.95 -2.91 23.56
N VAL A 387 14.79 -1.58 23.48
CA VAL A 387 14.41 -0.72 24.62
C VAL A 387 13.00 -0.14 24.44
N ASP A 388 12.71 0.38 23.25
CA ASP A 388 11.40 0.91 22.86
C ASP A 388 10.87 0.10 21.68
N PRO A 389 9.89 -0.81 21.87
CA PRO A 389 9.38 -1.66 20.80
C PRO A 389 8.82 -0.87 19.61
N VAL A 390 8.13 0.25 19.84
CA VAL A 390 7.55 1.07 18.77
C VAL A 390 8.66 1.79 18.00
N GLY A 391 9.62 2.37 18.71
CA GLY A 391 10.82 2.94 18.10
C GLY A 391 11.64 1.90 17.34
N THR A 392 11.75 0.67 17.85
CA THR A 392 12.41 -0.46 17.18
C THR A 392 11.73 -0.82 15.87
N ILE A 393 10.39 -0.87 15.82
CA ILE A 393 9.64 -1.08 14.57
C ILE A 393 9.92 0.06 13.58
N VAL A 394 9.74 1.31 14.01
CA VAL A 394 9.70 2.47 13.10
C VAL A 394 11.09 2.87 12.59
N VAL A 395 12.11 2.84 13.44
CA VAL A 395 13.42 3.45 13.15
C VAL A 395 14.51 2.43 12.83
N PHE A 396 14.52 1.29 13.54
CA PHE A 396 15.64 0.34 13.52
C PHE A 396 15.42 -0.86 12.63
N SER A 397 14.17 -1.30 12.48
CA SER A 397 13.82 -2.50 11.72
C SER A 397 13.85 -2.24 10.21
N ASP A 398 14.09 -3.32 9.46
CA ASP A 398 13.92 -3.39 8.01
C ASP A 398 13.36 -4.77 7.62
N THR A 399 13.25 -5.03 6.31
CA THR A 399 12.67 -6.28 5.78
C THR A 399 13.36 -7.56 6.27
N SER A 400 14.64 -7.49 6.67
CA SER A 400 15.37 -8.64 7.23
C SER A 400 14.92 -9.03 8.63
N ASN A 401 14.25 -8.11 9.36
CA ASN A 401 13.66 -8.40 10.66
C ASN A 401 12.30 -9.08 10.56
N VAL A 402 11.62 -9.01 9.41
CA VAL A 402 10.32 -9.66 9.20
C VAL A 402 10.54 -11.16 9.16
N ASP A 403 10.16 -11.86 10.23
CA ASP A 403 10.38 -13.31 10.36
C ASP A 403 9.19 -14.10 9.80
N SER A 404 8.00 -13.84 10.34
CA SER A 404 6.78 -14.56 10.00
C SER A 404 5.65 -13.59 9.73
N VAL A 405 4.82 -13.92 8.74
CA VAL A 405 3.66 -13.11 8.33
C VAL A 405 2.46 -14.01 8.13
N PHE A 406 1.32 -13.55 8.61
CA PHE A 406 0.04 -14.20 8.50
C PHE A 406 -0.98 -13.27 7.88
N VAL A 407 -1.83 -13.80 6.99
CA VAL A 407 -3.00 -13.11 6.43
C VAL A 407 -4.22 -13.97 6.71
N ALA A 408 -5.19 -13.41 7.45
CA ALA A 408 -6.35 -14.14 7.97
C ALA A 408 -5.96 -15.47 8.65
N GLY A 409 -4.89 -15.44 9.46
CA GLY A 409 -4.36 -16.58 10.20
C GLY A 409 -3.58 -17.61 9.38
N ARG A 410 -3.52 -17.47 8.05
CA ARG A 410 -2.72 -18.34 7.18
C ARG A 410 -1.29 -17.81 7.08
N ALA A 411 -0.32 -18.66 7.36
CA ALA A 411 1.09 -18.32 7.19
C ALA A 411 1.43 -18.11 5.70
N VAL A 412 1.98 -16.95 5.37
CA VAL A 412 2.46 -16.58 4.03
C VAL A 412 3.98 -16.31 4.02
N LYS A 413 4.57 -16.12 5.20
CA LYS A 413 6.02 -16.10 5.44
C LYS A 413 6.32 -16.75 6.79
N ARG A 414 7.42 -17.50 6.88
CA ARG A 414 7.88 -18.20 8.09
C ARG A 414 9.40 -18.22 8.16
N ASN A 415 9.97 -17.94 9.33
CA ASN A 415 11.41 -18.02 9.58
C ASN A 415 12.26 -17.27 8.53
N GLY A 416 11.77 -16.12 8.07
CA GLY A 416 12.41 -15.30 7.03
C GLY A 416 12.10 -15.71 5.59
N GLU A 417 11.34 -16.78 5.33
CA GLU A 417 11.09 -17.31 3.98
C GLU A 417 9.60 -17.28 3.60
N LEU A 418 9.29 -16.90 2.34
CA LEU A 418 7.93 -16.93 1.81
C LEU A 418 7.41 -18.36 1.70
N VAL A 419 6.16 -18.59 2.11
CA VAL A 419 5.52 -19.91 2.11
C VAL A 419 4.85 -20.17 0.77
N GLY A 420 5.20 -21.27 0.11
CA GLY A 420 4.54 -21.74 -1.10
C GLY A 420 4.88 -20.96 -2.38
N ALA A 421 5.88 -20.08 -2.34
CA ALA A 421 6.37 -19.34 -3.50
C ALA A 421 7.65 -19.99 -4.07
N ASP A 422 7.63 -20.39 -5.35
CA ASP A 422 8.85 -20.77 -6.08
C ASP A 422 9.53 -19.50 -6.60
N LEU A 423 10.43 -18.94 -5.80
CA LEU A 423 11.11 -17.69 -6.14
C LEU A 423 11.97 -17.83 -7.41
N GLY A 424 12.49 -19.02 -7.71
CA GLY A 424 13.25 -19.24 -8.94
C GLY A 424 12.38 -19.08 -10.18
N ASP A 425 11.18 -19.67 -10.17
CA ASP A 425 10.21 -19.52 -11.26
C ASP A 425 9.66 -18.08 -11.37
N ILE A 426 9.39 -17.43 -10.23
CA ILE A 426 8.93 -16.04 -10.19
C ILE A 426 9.98 -15.10 -10.81
N PHE A 427 11.25 -15.23 -10.43
CA PHE A 427 12.31 -14.39 -10.97
C PHE A 427 12.49 -14.61 -12.48
N ARG A 428 12.46 -15.86 -12.94
CA ARG A 428 12.51 -16.18 -14.37
C ARG A 428 11.38 -15.50 -15.15
N LYS A 429 10.14 -15.58 -14.66
CA LYS A 429 8.98 -14.95 -15.31
C LYS A 429 9.06 -13.42 -15.29
N LEU A 430 9.61 -12.82 -14.23
CA LEU A 430 9.86 -11.38 -14.18
C LEU A 430 10.92 -10.95 -15.20
N ASP A 431 11.99 -11.72 -15.35
CA ASP A 431 13.01 -11.45 -16.38
C ASP A 431 12.40 -11.53 -17.80
N GLU A 432 11.61 -12.58 -18.08
CA GLU A 432 10.89 -12.72 -19.36
C GLU A 432 9.94 -11.55 -19.62
N SER A 433 9.25 -11.08 -18.58
CA SER A 433 8.33 -9.95 -18.66
C SER A 433 9.06 -8.63 -18.89
N ARG A 434 10.12 -8.36 -18.11
CA ARG A 434 11.02 -7.21 -18.31
C ARG A 434 11.53 -7.16 -19.74
N ASP A 435 12.06 -8.27 -20.24
CA ASP A 435 12.67 -8.33 -21.57
C ASP A 435 11.64 -8.09 -22.66
N HIS A 436 10.43 -8.63 -22.51
CA HIS A 436 9.32 -8.37 -23.42
C HIS A 436 8.95 -6.88 -23.45
N ILE A 437 8.65 -6.31 -22.28
CA ILE A 437 8.13 -4.95 -22.17
C ILE A 437 9.16 -3.92 -22.62
N LEU A 438 10.39 -4.01 -22.09
CA LEU A 438 11.42 -3.00 -22.31
C LEU A 438 12.04 -3.09 -23.71
N SER A 439 12.06 -4.26 -24.36
CA SER A 439 12.50 -4.36 -25.76
C SER A 439 11.53 -3.64 -26.71
N ARG A 440 10.22 -3.68 -26.41
CA ARG A 440 9.18 -2.97 -27.18
C ARG A 440 9.22 -1.47 -26.96
N GLY A 441 9.55 -1.04 -25.74
CA GLY A 441 9.70 0.37 -25.37
C GLY A 441 11.05 0.98 -25.75
N GLU A 442 11.97 0.22 -26.36
CA GLU A 442 13.36 0.64 -26.65
C GLU A 442 14.14 1.10 -25.39
N LEU A 443 13.83 0.50 -24.25
CA LEU A 443 14.39 0.82 -22.92
C LEU A 443 15.12 -0.38 -22.30
N LEU A 444 15.28 -1.47 -23.04
CA LEU A 444 16.01 -2.64 -22.54
C LEU A 444 17.50 -2.29 -22.40
N PRO A 445 18.11 -2.49 -21.22
CA PRO A 445 19.52 -2.19 -21.04
C PRO A 445 20.40 -3.18 -21.80
N ASP A 446 21.54 -2.73 -22.31
CA ASP A 446 22.45 -3.53 -23.14
C ASP A 446 22.81 -4.89 -22.51
N TRP A 447 23.06 -4.93 -21.20
CA TRP A 447 23.41 -6.17 -20.49
C TRP A 447 22.29 -7.22 -20.50
N ALA A 448 21.03 -6.81 -20.57
CA ALA A 448 19.89 -7.72 -20.62
C ALA A 448 19.63 -8.26 -22.04
N SER A 449 20.21 -7.62 -23.06
CA SER A 449 20.13 -8.08 -24.45
C SER A 449 21.12 -9.22 -24.77
N GLU A 450 22.11 -9.44 -23.90
CA GLU A 450 23.07 -10.53 -24.04
C GLU A 450 22.47 -11.85 -23.52
N PRO A 451 22.47 -12.95 -24.31
CA PRO A 451 22.01 -14.23 -23.80
C PRO A 451 22.90 -14.67 -22.64
N VAL A 452 22.31 -14.86 -21.46
CA VAL A 452 22.98 -15.46 -20.30
C VAL A 452 23.54 -16.80 -20.76
N ALA A 453 24.87 -16.94 -20.77
CA ALA A 453 25.51 -18.21 -21.12
C ALA A 453 24.96 -19.28 -20.19
N THR A 454 24.17 -20.21 -20.74
CA THR A 454 23.65 -21.35 -19.99
C THR A 454 24.84 -22.15 -19.48
N ALA A 455 25.06 -22.14 -18.17
CA ALA A 455 26.09 -22.93 -17.49
C ALA A 455 25.60 -24.37 -17.23
#